data_AF-A0A6P0Q5A5-F1
#
_entry.id   AF-A0A6P0Q5A5-F1
#
_cell.length_a   1.000
_cell.length_b   1.000
_cell.length_c   1.000
_cell.angle_alpha   90.00
_cell.angle_beta   90.00
_cell.angle_gamma   90.00
#
_symmetry.space_group_name_H-M   'P 1'
#
loop_
_entity.id
_entity.type
_entity.pdbx_description
1 polymer ?
#
loop_
_entity_poly.entity_id
_entity_poly.type
_entity_poly.pdbx_seq_one_letter_code
_entity_poly.pdbx_strand_id
1 'polypeptide(L)'
;VASYKFKPAAICQGLRNLFGLPNVRLANPSLMAQVIQWHENGLDFADAFHLALSQHCSEFYTFDQKFAKKAQGLTQCRVDKL
;
A
#
# COMPACT_ATOMS: atom_id res chain seq x y z
N VAL A 1 8.45 7.72 -13.17
CA VAL A 1 8.89 8.69 -12.13
C VAL A 1 7.64 9.46 -11.71
N ALA A 2 7.36 9.60 -10.41
CA ALA A 2 6.20 10.39 -9.98
C ALA A 2 6.31 11.82 -10.52
N SER A 3 5.29 12.29 -11.25
CA SER A 3 5.33 13.55 -12.01
C SER A 3 5.66 14.76 -11.14
N TYR A 4 5.28 14.71 -9.85
CA TYR A 4 5.46 15.79 -8.88
C TYR A 4 6.69 15.62 -7.97
N LYS A 5 7.48 14.55 -8.13
CA LYS A 5 8.73 14.28 -7.39
C LYS A 5 8.64 14.35 -5.85
N PHE A 6 7.44 14.18 -5.28
CA PHE A 6 7.28 14.12 -3.83
C PHE A 6 7.94 12.86 -3.25
N LYS A 7 8.56 13.01 -2.08
CA LYS A 7 9.08 11.87 -1.30
C LYS A 7 7.91 11.08 -0.70
N PRO A 8 8.04 9.75 -0.49
CA PRO A 8 6.99 8.94 0.10
C PRO A 8 6.41 9.48 1.41
N ALA A 9 7.27 9.94 2.31
CA ALA A 9 6.85 10.55 3.59
C ALA A 9 5.97 11.79 3.40
N ALA A 10 6.26 12.64 2.41
CA ALA A 10 5.44 13.83 2.12
C ALA A 10 4.06 13.44 1.58
N ILE A 11 4.00 12.39 0.74
CA ILE A 11 2.73 11.84 0.23
C ILE A 11 1.92 11.27 1.40
N CYS A 12 2.53 10.42 2.24
CA CYS A 12 1.87 9.83 3.41
C CYS A 12 1.33 10.90 4.37
N GLN A 13 2.10 11.93 4.66
CA GLN A 13 1.64 13.04 5.50
C GLN A 13 0.47 13.80 4.86
N GLY A 14 0.53 14.08 3.56
CA GLY A 14 -0.55 14.73 2.83
C GLY A 14 -1.85 13.93 2.87
N LEU A 15 -1.76 12.62 2.67
CA LEU A 15 -2.91 11.70 2.76
C LEU A 15 -3.49 11.65 4.18
N ARG A 16 -2.64 11.54 5.21
CA ARG A 16 -3.10 11.58 6.62
C ARG A 16 -3.85 12.89 6.93
N ASN A 17 -3.31 14.02 6.49
CA ASN A 17 -3.95 15.31 6.69
C ASN A 17 -5.31 15.38 5.98
N LEU A 18 -5.38 14.94 4.73
CA LEU A 18 -6.63 14.89 3.95
C LEU A 18 -7.68 13.99 4.60
N PHE A 19 -7.28 12.80 5.04
CA PHE A 19 -8.18 11.81 5.64
C PHE A 19 -8.60 12.16 7.07
N GLY A 20 -7.84 13.03 7.75
CA GLY A 20 -8.19 13.59 9.05
C GLY A 20 -9.19 14.75 9.00
N LEU A 21 -9.59 15.21 7.80
CA LEU A 21 -10.59 16.29 7.67
C LEU A 21 -11.98 15.79 8.05
N PRO A 22 -12.80 16.61 8.76
CA PRO A 22 -14.13 16.19 9.25
C PRO A 22 -15.12 15.85 8.14
N ASN A 23 -14.90 16.34 6.92
CA ASN A 23 -15.78 16.16 5.77
C ASN A 23 -15.30 15.06 4.81
N VAL A 24 -14.21 14.36 5.12
CA VAL A 24 -13.68 13.29 4.29
C VAL A 24 -14.02 11.96 4.95
N ARG A 25 -14.64 11.05 4.20
CA ARG A 25 -15.01 9.71 4.68
C ARG A 25 -14.29 8.65 3.83
N LEU A 26 -13.63 7.72 4.51
CA LEU A 26 -12.98 6.58 3.86
C LEU A 26 -13.92 5.37 3.87
N ALA A 27 -14.01 4.68 2.74
CA ALA A 27 -14.77 3.43 2.65
C ALA A 27 -14.21 2.33 3.56
N ASN A 28 -12.88 2.28 3.70
CA ASN A 28 -12.20 1.36 4.61
C ASN A 28 -11.01 2.05 5.29
N PRO A 29 -11.22 2.71 6.45
CA PRO A 29 -10.18 3.45 7.15
C PRO A 29 -8.98 2.57 7.57
N SER A 30 -9.24 1.35 8.05
CA SER A 30 -8.19 0.44 8.53
C SER A 30 -7.30 -0.03 7.38
N LEU A 31 -7.89 -0.39 6.23
CA LEU A 31 -7.14 -0.74 5.03
C LEU A 31 -6.27 0.43 4.57
N MET A 32 -6.82 1.64 4.53
CA MET A 32 -6.08 2.83 4.12
C MET A 32 -4.91 3.13 5.08
N ALA A 33 -5.11 3.00 6.39
CA ALA A 33 -4.04 3.16 7.37
C ALA A 33 -2.89 2.18 7.11
N GLN A 34 -3.20 0.92 6.81
CA GLN A 34 -2.21 -0.11 6.49
C GLN A 34 -1.45 0.20 5.19
N VAL A 35 -2.16 0.64 4.15
CA VAL A 35 -1.56 1.06 2.87
C VAL A 35 -0.58 2.21 3.08
N ILE A 36 -0.98 3.25 3.81
CA ILE A 36 -0.10 4.38 4.12
C ILE A 36 1.14 3.92 4.88
N GLN A 37 0.98 3.01 5.85
CA GLN A 37 2.09 2.48 6.63
C GLN A 37 3.09 1.69 5.76
N TRP A 38 2.62 0.79 4.88
CA TRP A 38 3.53 0.03 4.02
C TRP A 38 4.22 0.92 2.99
N HIS A 39 3.50 1.89 2.42
CA HIS A 39 4.11 2.83 1.48
C HIS A 39 5.19 3.68 2.15
N GLU A 40 4.94 4.16 3.38
CA GLU A 40 5.94 4.89 4.16
C GLU A 40 7.19 4.06 4.44
N ASN A 41 7.01 2.74 4.62
CA ASN A 41 8.11 1.78 4.82
C ASN A 41 8.70 1.22 3.50
N GLY A 42 8.38 1.81 2.36
CA GLY A 42 9.10 1.57 1.11
C GLY A 42 8.43 0.60 0.12
N LEU A 43 7.19 0.18 0.37
CA LEU A 43 6.36 -0.46 -0.65
C LEU A 43 5.86 0.59 -1.66
N ASP A 44 5.68 0.24 -2.93
CA ASP A 44 5.00 1.16 -3.85
C ASP A 44 3.52 1.33 -3.42
N PHE A 45 2.91 2.48 -3.73
CA PHE A 45 1.57 2.77 -3.23
C PHE A 45 0.53 1.83 -3.84
N ALA A 46 0.70 1.48 -5.12
CA ALA A 46 -0.18 0.51 -5.79
C ALA A 46 0.05 -0.91 -5.24
N ASP A 47 1.30 -1.30 -5.04
CA ASP A 47 1.67 -2.59 -4.42
C ASP A 47 1.06 -2.74 -3.02
N ALA A 48 1.10 -1.67 -2.21
CA ALA A 48 0.50 -1.66 -0.89
C ALA A 48 -1.01 -1.86 -0.94
N PHE A 49 -1.70 -1.29 -1.93
CA PHE A 49 -3.12 -1.54 -2.16
C PHE A 49 -3.40 -2.97 -2.59
N HIS A 50 -2.66 -3.48 -3.57
CA HIS A 50 -2.81 -4.86 -4.03
C HIS A 50 -2.62 -5.85 -2.88
N LEU A 51 -1.59 -5.64 -2.07
CA LEU A 51 -1.34 -6.44 -0.87
C LEU A 51 -2.48 -6.32 0.15
N ALA A 52 -2.95 -5.10 0.44
CA ALA A 52 -4.01 -4.91 1.44
C ALA A 52 -5.34 -5.54 1.01
N LEU A 53 -5.63 -5.55 -0.29
CA LEU A 53 -6.84 -6.14 -0.84
C LEU A 53 -6.75 -7.66 -1.02
N SER A 54 -5.56 -8.23 -1.19
CA SER A 54 -5.37 -9.67 -1.41
C SER A 54 -5.51 -10.53 -0.15
N GLN A 55 -5.80 -9.95 1.01
CA GLN A 55 -5.80 -10.64 2.31
C GLN A 55 -6.87 -11.73 2.47
N HIS A 56 -7.80 -11.82 1.52
CA HIS A 56 -8.78 -12.90 1.43
C HIS A 56 -8.26 -14.14 0.68
N CYS A 57 -7.09 -14.04 0.03
CA CYS A 57 -6.43 -15.11 -0.71
C CYS A 57 -5.25 -15.66 0.09
N SER A 58 -4.96 -16.96 -0.07
CA SER A 58 -3.72 -17.55 0.43
C SER A 58 -2.50 -17.10 -0.39
N GLU A 59 -2.68 -16.86 -1.69
CA GLU A 59 -1.62 -16.54 -2.64
C GLU A 59 -2.05 -15.46 -3.65
N PHE A 60 -1.12 -14.57 -4.01
CA PHE A 60 -1.28 -13.52 -5.03
C PHE A 60 -0.12 -13.61 -6.01
N TYR A 61 -0.41 -13.82 -7.29
CA TYR A 61 0.61 -13.90 -8.34
C TYR A 61 0.74 -12.57 -9.08
N THR A 62 1.97 -12.10 -9.25
CA THR A 62 2.30 -10.86 -9.97
C THR A 62 3.42 -11.10 -10.98
N PHE A 63 3.46 -10.31 -12.04
CA PHE A 63 4.64 -10.28 -12.93
C PHE A 63 5.78 -9.42 -12.36
N ASP A 64 5.49 -8.57 -11.36
CA ASP A 64 6.49 -7.70 -10.75
C ASP A 64 7.28 -8.42 -9.64
N GLN A 65 8.51 -8.81 -9.98
CA GLN A 65 9.42 -9.45 -9.04
C GLN A 65 9.79 -8.56 -7.83
N LYS A 66 9.83 -7.23 -8.00
CA LYS A 66 10.13 -6.31 -6.90
C LYS A 66 8.98 -6.28 -5.90
N PHE A 67 7.73 -6.29 -6.39
CA PHE A 67 6.56 -6.40 -5.52
C PHE A 67 6.58 -7.70 -4.73
N ALA A 68 6.72 -8.85 -5.41
CA ALA A 68 6.77 -10.15 -4.77
C ALA A 68 7.84 -10.21 -3.65
N LYS A 69 9.04 -9.70 -3.90
CA LYS A 69 10.11 -9.64 -2.88
C LYS A 69 9.77 -8.72 -1.71
N LYS A 70 9.24 -7.52 -1.97
CA LYS A 70 8.95 -6.54 -0.90
C LYS A 70 7.75 -6.94 -0.04
N ALA A 71 6.82 -7.73 -0.57
CA ALA A 71 5.63 -8.17 0.15
C ALA A 71 5.89 -9.37 1.09
N GLN A 72 7.05 -10.03 0.97
CA GLN A 72 7.39 -11.19 1.79
C GLN A 72 7.36 -10.85 3.29
N GLY A 73 6.60 -11.64 4.05
CA GLY A 73 6.49 -11.50 5.50
C GLY A 73 5.65 -10.30 5.97
N LEU A 74 5.08 -9.49 5.06
CA LEU A 74 4.19 -8.39 5.45
C LEU A 74 2.79 -8.87 5.83
N THR A 75 2.34 -9.99 5.24
CA THR A 75 0.99 -10.52 5.46
C THR A 75 0.93 -12.04 5.37
N GLN A 76 -0.25 -12.62 5.63
CA GLN A 76 -0.50 -14.06 5.46
C GLN A 76 -0.69 -14.46 3.98
N CYS A 77 -1.12 -13.52 3.12
CA CYS A 77 -1.20 -13.76 1.69
C CYS A 77 0.22 -13.79 1.10
N ARG A 78 0.64 -14.92 0.55
CA ARG A 78 1.95 -15.06 -0.10
C ARG A 78 1.91 -14.37 -1.45
N VAL A 79 2.89 -13.51 -1.73
CA VAL A 79 3.01 -12.84 -3.03
C VAL A 79 4.15 -13.47 -3.82
N ASP A 80 3.81 -14.13 -4.91
CA ASP A 80 4.77 -14.83 -5.76
C ASP A 80 4.83 -14.21 -7.16
N LYS A 81 5.97 -14.43 -7.81
CA LYS A 81 6.12 -14.08 -9.21
C LYS A 81 5.48 -15.17 -10.08
N LEU A 82 4.65 -14.78 -11.05
CA LEU A 82 4.18 -15.66 -12.12
C LEU A 82 5.34 -16.05 -13.07
#